data_AF-A0A0S8CLY4-F1
#
_entry.id   AF-A0A0S8CLY4-F1
#
_cell.length_a   1.000
_cell.length_b   1.000
_cell.length_c   1.000
_cell.angle_alpha   90.00
_cell.angle_beta   90.00
_cell.angle_gamma   90.00
#
_symmetry.space_group_name_H-M   'P 1'
#
loop_
_entity.id
_entity.type
_entity.pdbx_description
1 polymer ?
#
loop_
_entity_poly.entity_id
_entity_poly.type
_entity_poly.pdbx_seq_one_letter_code
_entity_poly.pdbx_strand_id
1 'polypeptide(L)'
;MMNILKYFLIFLILFIFIASYEQNSRFIESRLYRGTLIEFSKCIENNKNQGLTELVLRKLCLQKHQQDITDEITLGGEAAYEYDQYSNNIAFAGYLENKSFDYVITSVQLFVNHMENPELEIIELEWMLIQPGAKENFSFPQLKYSPNPTENIDKSSWSIGKVNGLKIKLK
;
A
#
# COMPACT_ATOMS: atom_id res chain seq x y z
N MET A 1 -5.02 52.59 32.18
CA MET A 1 -5.33 51.17 32.53
C MET A 1 -6.34 50.52 31.57
N MET A 2 -7.44 51.21 31.20
CA MET A 2 -8.51 50.68 30.35
C MET A 2 -8.10 50.29 28.90
N ASN A 3 -7.08 50.95 28.33
CA ASN A 3 -6.59 50.63 26.98
C ASN A 3 -5.77 49.33 26.93
N ILE A 4 -4.99 49.03 27.98
CA ILE A 4 -4.15 47.81 28.04
C ILE A 4 -5.05 46.56 28.07
N LEU A 5 -6.15 46.61 28.82
CA LEU A 5 -7.11 45.50 28.89
C LEU A 5 -7.78 45.24 27.52
N LYS A 6 -8.10 46.29 26.76
CA LYS A 6 -8.64 46.17 25.39
C LYS A 6 -7.64 45.50 24.43
N TYR A 7 -6.37 45.91 24.44
CA TYR A 7 -5.35 45.30 23.59
C TYR A 7 -5.11 43.83 23.94
N PHE A 8 -5.13 43.49 25.23
CA PHE A 8 -4.98 42.11 25.68
C PHE A 8 -6.13 41.22 25.20
N LEU A 9 -7.36 41.73 25.24
CA LEU A 9 -8.55 41.02 24.79
C LEU A 9 -8.55 40.79 23.27
N ILE A 10 -8.12 41.79 22.50
CA ILE A 10 -7.94 41.67 21.04
C ILE A 10 -6.87 40.64 20.71
N PHE A 11 -5.74 40.66 21.41
CA PHE A 11 -4.66 39.68 21.22
C PHE A 11 -5.13 38.26 21.53
N LEU A 12 -5.87 38.06 22.63
CA LEU A 12 -6.37 36.76 23.04
C LEU A 12 -7.37 36.19 22.02
N ILE A 13 -8.26 37.03 21.48
CA ILE A 13 -9.18 36.65 20.40
C ILE A 13 -8.39 36.23 19.15
N LEU A 14 -7.43 37.05 18.71
CA LEU A 14 -6.56 36.73 17.57
C LEU A 14 -5.80 35.41 17.76
N PHE A 15 -5.26 35.18 18.95
CA PHE A 15 -4.54 33.95 19.27
C PHE A 15 -5.44 32.71 19.17
N ILE A 16 -6.68 32.78 19.67
CA ILE A 16 -7.66 31.71 19.54
C ILE A 16 -8.00 31.44 18.07
N PHE A 17 -8.19 32.50 17.26
CA PHE A 17 -8.46 32.34 15.83
C PHE A 17 -7.29 31.68 15.08
N ILE A 18 -6.04 32.07 15.39
CA ILE A 18 -4.83 31.49 14.77
C ILE A 18 -4.69 30.01 15.16
N ALA A 19 -4.81 29.69 16.46
CA ALA A 19 -4.70 28.31 16.94
C ALA A 19 -5.81 27.41 16.37
N SER A 20 -7.04 27.93 16.29
CA SER A 20 -8.17 27.20 15.72
C SER A 20 -8.01 26.99 14.21
N TYR A 21 -7.50 28.00 13.47
CA TYR A 21 -7.19 27.86 12.05
C TYR A 21 -6.09 26.83 11.79
N GLU A 22 -5.03 26.82 12.61
CA GLU A 22 -3.94 25.85 12.48
C GLU A 22 -4.42 24.41 12.76
N GLN A 23 -5.26 24.21 13.77
CA GLN A 23 -5.82 22.90 14.05
C GLN A 23 -6.78 22.43 12.94
N ASN A 24 -7.61 23.34 12.42
CA ASN A 24 -8.58 23.01 11.37
C ASN A 24 -7.91 22.77 10.01
N SER A 25 -6.85 23.53 9.67
CA SER A 25 -6.08 23.33 8.45
C SER A 25 -5.36 21.98 8.43
N ARG A 26 -4.72 21.57 9.54
CA ARG A 26 -4.14 20.23 9.67
C ARG A 26 -5.18 19.12 9.54
N PHE A 27 -6.37 19.33 10.12
CA PHE A 27 -7.48 18.38 9.98
C PHE A 27 -7.96 18.25 8.52
N ILE A 28 -8.16 19.37 7.83
CA ILE A 28 -8.57 19.41 6.42
C ILE A 28 -7.50 18.78 5.52
N GLU A 29 -6.22 19.08 5.76
CA GLU A 29 -5.09 18.51 5.02
C GLU A 29 -5.00 17.00 5.23
N SER A 30 -5.12 16.50 6.46
CA SER A 30 -5.13 15.06 6.72
C SER A 30 -6.27 14.32 6.01
N ARG A 31 -7.40 14.98 5.76
CA ARG A 31 -8.57 14.40 5.11
C ARG A 31 -8.46 14.42 3.58
N LEU A 32 -7.90 15.50 3.02
CA LEU A 32 -7.70 15.65 1.57
C LEU A 32 -6.55 14.78 1.04
N TYR A 33 -5.53 14.52 1.87
CA TYR A 33 -4.29 13.86 1.47
C TYR A 33 -4.19 12.43 2.00
N ARG A 34 -5.21 11.91 2.71
CA ARG A 34 -5.26 10.49 3.10
C ARG A 34 -5.18 9.61 1.85
N GLY A 35 -4.46 8.50 1.92
CA GLY A 35 -4.29 7.66 0.74
C GLY A 35 -3.15 8.08 -0.19
N THR A 36 -2.42 9.16 0.11
CA THR A 36 -1.39 9.70 -0.82
C THR A 36 0.04 9.35 -0.40
N LEU A 37 0.94 9.35 -1.38
CA LEU A 37 2.38 9.23 -1.17
C LEU A 37 2.92 10.36 -0.29
N ILE A 38 2.36 11.57 -0.39
CA ILE A 38 2.76 12.75 0.39
C ILE A 38 2.57 12.50 1.90
N GLU A 39 1.39 12.05 2.31
CA GLU A 39 1.11 11.77 3.72
C GLU A 39 1.89 10.56 4.24
N PHE A 40 2.11 9.55 3.39
CA PHE A 40 3.01 8.45 3.72
C PHE A 40 4.44 8.95 4.00
N SER A 41 5.00 9.81 3.14
CA SER A 41 6.32 10.41 3.35
C SER A 41 6.39 11.29 4.61
N LYS A 42 5.36 12.13 4.86
CA LYS A 42 5.26 12.91 6.10
C LYS A 42 5.18 12.02 7.34
N CYS A 43 4.45 10.90 7.26
CA CYS A 43 4.37 9.93 8.36
C CYS A 43 5.75 9.39 8.70
N ILE A 44 6.55 8.99 7.70
CA ILE A 44 7.92 8.53 7.93
C ILE A 44 8.75 9.64 8.58
N GLU A 45 8.74 10.84 8.00
CA GLU A 45 9.56 11.95 8.50
C GLU A 45 9.22 12.35 9.94
N ASN A 46 7.93 12.41 10.29
CA ASN A 46 7.47 12.77 11.63
C ASN A 46 7.82 11.74 12.70
N ASN A 47 8.02 10.47 12.31
CA ASN A 47 8.26 9.38 13.26
C ASN A 47 9.70 8.83 13.17
N LYS A 48 10.58 9.40 12.33
CA LYS A 48 11.96 8.94 12.14
C LYS A 48 12.80 8.90 13.41
N ASN A 49 12.49 9.76 14.39
CA ASN A 49 13.22 9.88 15.65
C ASN A 49 12.64 9.02 16.78
N GLN A 50 11.64 8.18 16.51
CA GLN A 50 10.96 7.38 17.55
C GLN A 50 11.68 6.06 17.91
N GLY A 51 12.91 5.86 17.45
CA GLY A 51 13.69 4.65 17.75
C GLY A 51 13.20 3.38 17.05
N LEU A 52 12.30 3.50 16.06
CA LEU A 52 11.86 2.41 15.21
C LEU A 52 12.88 2.17 14.08
N THR A 53 13.02 0.91 13.65
CA THR A 53 13.76 0.62 12.41
C THR A 53 13.01 1.19 11.23
N GLU A 54 13.74 1.60 10.18
CA GLU A 54 13.14 2.16 8.98
C GLU A 54 12.09 1.22 8.36
N LEU A 55 12.36 -0.09 8.37
CA LEU A 55 11.43 -1.10 7.88
C LEU A 55 10.11 -1.07 8.67
N VAL A 56 10.18 -1.13 10.00
CA VAL A 56 8.98 -1.11 10.86
C VAL A 56 8.22 0.21 10.72
N LEU A 57 8.93 1.33 10.62
CA LEU A 57 8.33 2.63 10.41
C LEU A 57 7.57 2.69 9.08
N ARG A 58 8.18 2.23 7.98
CA ARG A 58 7.52 2.10 6.67
C ARG A 58 6.31 1.16 6.78
N LYS A 59 6.41 0.06 7.54
CA LYS A 59 5.30 -0.85 7.88
C LYS A 59 4.07 -0.15 8.44
N LEU A 60 4.27 0.56 9.54
CA LEU A 60 3.20 1.24 10.23
C LEU A 60 2.61 2.38 9.39
N CYS A 61 3.45 3.17 8.72
CA CYS A 61 2.98 4.25 7.87
C CYS A 61 2.21 3.73 6.64
N LEU A 62 2.65 2.65 6.00
CA LEU A 62 1.92 2.08 4.87
C LEU A 62 0.56 1.55 5.30
N GLN A 63 0.48 0.79 6.41
CA GLN A 63 -0.80 0.27 6.92
C GLN A 63 -1.80 1.39 7.24
N LYS A 64 -1.32 2.54 7.72
CA LYS A 64 -2.16 3.70 8.03
C LYS A 64 -2.66 4.44 6.79
N HIS A 65 -1.85 4.49 5.74
CA HIS A 65 -2.07 5.38 4.60
C HIS A 65 -2.46 4.66 3.31
N GLN A 66 -2.25 3.36 3.16
CA GLN A 66 -2.72 2.61 2.00
C GLN A 66 -4.25 2.59 1.95
N GLN A 67 -4.81 2.54 0.75
CA GLN A 67 -6.24 2.45 0.51
C GLN A 67 -6.54 1.39 -0.53
N ASP A 68 -7.75 0.84 -0.45
CA ASP A 68 -8.27 -0.05 -1.49
C ASP A 68 -8.45 0.76 -2.78
N ILE A 69 -7.81 0.30 -3.86
CA ILE A 69 -7.86 0.92 -5.18
C ILE A 69 -8.29 -0.10 -6.25
N THR A 70 -8.85 -1.24 -5.85
CA THR A 70 -9.15 -2.37 -6.75
C THR A 70 -9.95 -1.93 -7.97
N ASP A 71 -10.96 -1.07 -7.78
CA ASP A 71 -11.83 -0.58 -8.85
C ASP A 71 -11.29 0.67 -9.58
N GLU A 72 -10.17 1.23 -9.10
CA GLU A 72 -9.60 2.47 -9.64
C GLU A 72 -8.43 2.24 -10.60
N ILE A 73 -7.91 1.00 -10.67
CA ILE A 73 -6.73 0.68 -11.46
C ILE A 73 -6.91 -0.58 -12.29
N THR A 74 -6.07 -0.69 -13.32
CA THR A 74 -5.86 -1.94 -14.04
C THR A 74 -4.46 -2.45 -13.74
N LEU A 75 -4.37 -3.69 -13.30
CA LEU A 75 -3.11 -4.42 -13.18
C LEU A 75 -2.98 -5.36 -14.38
N GLY A 76 -1.80 -5.38 -14.98
CA GLY A 76 -1.36 -6.50 -15.82
C GLY A 76 -0.55 -7.49 -14.99
N GLY A 77 -0.28 -8.65 -15.56
CA GLY A 77 0.66 -9.59 -14.98
C GLY A 77 0.60 -10.95 -15.65
N GLU A 78 1.64 -11.72 -15.39
CA GLU A 78 1.74 -13.14 -15.73
C GLU A 78 2.26 -13.85 -14.49
N ALA A 79 1.73 -15.03 -14.22
CA ALA A 79 2.18 -15.86 -13.11
C ALA A 79 1.95 -17.33 -13.42
N ALA A 80 2.88 -18.15 -12.95
CA ALA A 80 2.89 -19.60 -13.09
C ALA A 80 3.58 -20.21 -11.87
N TYR A 81 3.55 -21.54 -11.75
CA TYR A 81 4.45 -22.18 -10.80
C TYR A 81 5.86 -22.26 -11.37
N GLU A 82 6.84 -21.96 -10.54
CA GLU A 82 8.25 -22.09 -10.86
C GLU A 82 8.88 -23.08 -9.88
N TYR A 83 9.63 -24.04 -10.43
CA TYR A 83 10.40 -24.98 -9.64
C TYR A 83 11.82 -24.45 -9.46
N ASP A 84 12.19 -24.16 -8.21
CA ASP A 84 13.56 -23.81 -7.86
C ASP A 84 14.36 -25.08 -7.58
N GLN A 85 15.27 -25.41 -8.50
CA GLN A 85 16.15 -26.57 -8.38
C GLN A 85 17.10 -26.50 -7.18
N TYR A 86 17.45 -25.30 -6.71
CA TYR A 86 18.39 -25.12 -5.61
C TYR A 86 17.73 -25.33 -4.24
N SER A 87 16.51 -24.82 -4.06
CA SER A 87 15.75 -25.00 -2.83
C SER A 87 14.85 -26.24 -2.84
N ASN A 88 14.73 -26.92 -3.98
CA ASN A 88 13.85 -28.08 -4.20
C ASN A 88 12.40 -27.77 -3.80
N ASN A 89 11.97 -26.53 -4.05
CA ASN A 89 10.65 -26.00 -3.72
C ASN A 89 9.94 -25.48 -4.96
N ILE A 90 8.60 -25.55 -4.93
CA ILE A 90 7.74 -24.92 -5.93
C ILE A 90 7.22 -23.61 -5.35
N ALA A 91 7.30 -22.55 -6.14
CA ALA A 91 6.73 -21.25 -5.81
C ALA A 91 5.72 -20.83 -6.86
N PHE A 92 4.70 -20.07 -6.48
CA PHE A 92 3.88 -19.33 -7.43
C PHE A 92 4.56 -17.99 -7.68
N ALA A 93 5.03 -17.76 -8.90
CA ALA A 93 5.91 -16.67 -9.25
C ALA A 93 5.54 -16.05 -10.59
N GLY A 94 6.01 -14.82 -10.80
CA GLY A 94 5.71 -14.07 -12.00
C GLY A 94 5.96 -12.58 -11.82
N TYR A 95 5.22 -11.77 -12.56
CA TYR A 95 5.29 -10.32 -12.45
C TYR A 95 3.91 -9.68 -12.45
N LEU A 96 3.82 -8.52 -11.79
CA LEU A 96 2.67 -7.64 -11.82
C LEU A 96 3.08 -6.31 -12.45
N GLU A 97 2.23 -5.78 -13.33
CA GLU A 97 2.45 -4.51 -14.03
C GLU A 97 1.40 -3.50 -13.59
N ASN A 98 1.86 -2.39 -13.01
CA ASN A 98 0.99 -1.29 -12.65
C ASN A 98 0.69 -0.43 -13.89
N LYS A 99 -0.51 -0.58 -14.47
CA LYS A 99 -0.93 0.22 -15.62
C LYS A 99 -1.53 1.58 -15.23
N SER A 100 -1.65 1.86 -13.93
CA SER A 100 -2.10 3.16 -13.46
C SER A 100 -0.99 4.20 -13.56
N PHE A 101 -1.37 5.45 -13.85
CA PHE A 101 -0.48 6.61 -13.77
C PHE A 101 -0.56 7.33 -12.41
N ASP A 102 -1.61 7.06 -11.64
CA ASP A 102 -1.97 7.86 -10.48
C ASP A 102 -1.64 7.20 -9.14
N TYR A 103 -1.34 5.90 -9.15
CA TYR A 103 -1.15 5.11 -7.94
C TYR A 103 0.17 4.34 -7.94
N VAL A 104 0.80 4.25 -6.77
CA VAL A 104 1.81 3.24 -6.45
C VAL A 104 1.09 2.08 -5.79
N ILE A 105 1.29 0.86 -6.30
CA ILE A 105 0.68 -0.34 -5.72
C ILE A 105 1.52 -0.81 -4.55
N THR A 106 0.86 -1.05 -3.42
CA THR A 106 1.50 -1.35 -2.13
C THR A 106 1.27 -2.78 -1.65
N SER A 107 0.14 -3.36 -2.04
CA SER A 107 -0.12 -4.78 -1.85
C SER A 107 -1.16 -5.30 -2.85
N VAL A 108 -1.05 -6.58 -3.18
CA VAL A 108 -1.96 -7.27 -4.09
C VAL A 108 -2.38 -8.59 -3.47
N GLN A 109 -3.67 -8.87 -3.49
CA GLN A 109 -4.23 -10.17 -3.16
C GLN A 109 -4.49 -10.92 -4.46
N LEU A 110 -3.89 -12.09 -4.61
CA LEU A 110 -4.10 -12.98 -5.73
C LEU A 110 -5.01 -14.13 -5.29
N PHE A 111 -5.96 -14.47 -6.14
CA PHE A 111 -6.78 -15.66 -6.03
C PHE A 111 -6.25 -16.69 -7.00
N VAL A 112 -5.75 -17.80 -6.49
CA VAL A 112 -5.19 -18.90 -7.29
C VAL A 112 -6.13 -20.09 -7.17
N ASN A 113 -6.61 -20.57 -8.32
CA ASN A 113 -7.43 -21.76 -8.40
C ASN A 113 -6.57 -22.91 -8.96
N HIS A 114 -6.47 -23.97 -8.18
CA HIS A 114 -5.71 -25.17 -8.52
C HIS A 114 -6.65 -26.16 -9.22
N MET A 115 -6.37 -26.55 -10.46
CA MET A 115 -7.27 -27.48 -11.17
C MET A 115 -7.38 -28.86 -10.51
N GLU A 116 -6.36 -29.27 -9.75
CA GLU A 116 -6.32 -30.56 -9.04
C GLU A 116 -7.06 -30.52 -7.69
N ASN A 117 -7.25 -29.33 -7.11
CA ASN A 117 -8.01 -29.11 -5.89
C ASN A 117 -8.77 -27.76 -6.01
N PRO A 118 -10.09 -27.77 -6.27
CA PRO A 118 -10.85 -26.55 -6.61
C PRO A 118 -11.07 -25.57 -5.43
N GLU A 119 -10.27 -25.68 -4.37
CA GLU A 119 -10.25 -24.68 -3.31
C GLU A 119 -9.43 -23.47 -3.74
N LEU A 120 -10.06 -22.29 -3.61
CA LEU A 120 -9.41 -21.02 -3.86
C LEU A 120 -8.30 -20.78 -2.82
N GLU A 121 -7.07 -20.64 -3.28
CA GLU A 121 -5.97 -20.15 -2.46
C GLU A 121 -5.84 -18.64 -2.59
N ILE A 122 -5.66 -17.96 -1.46
CA ILE A 122 -5.50 -16.52 -1.40
C ILE A 122 -4.04 -16.23 -1.04
N ILE A 123 -3.32 -15.61 -1.96
CA ILE A 123 -1.93 -15.18 -1.76
C ILE A 123 -1.92 -13.67 -1.54
N GLU A 124 -1.35 -13.24 -0.41
CA GLU A 124 -1.17 -11.81 -0.10
C GLU A 124 0.26 -11.38 -0.38
N LEU A 125 0.44 -10.64 -1.47
CA LEU A 125 1.69 -9.98 -1.82
C LEU A 125 1.72 -8.62 -1.13
N GLU A 126 2.22 -8.60 0.10
CA GLU A 126 2.48 -7.35 0.82
C GLU A 126 3.79 -6.70 0.37
N TRP A 127 3.97 -5.41 0.67
CA TRP A 127 5.25 -4.70 0.46
C TRP A 127 5.67 -4.57 -1.00
N MET A 128 4.73 -4.71 -1.92
CA MET A 128 4.94 -4.38 -3.33
C MET A 128 5.13 -2.86 -3.42
N LEU A 129 6.07 -2.35 -4.23
CA LEU A 129 6.22 -0.90 -4.46
C LEU A 129 6.20 -0.62 -5.96
N ILE A 130 5.16 -1.12 -6.64
CA ILE A 130 5.06 -1.07 -8.10
C ILE A 130 4.71 0.36 -8.52
N GLN A 131 5.69 1.09 -9.03
CA GLN A 131 5.53 2.44 -9.55
C GLN A 131 4.61 2.45 -10.79
N PRO A 132 4.01 3.59 -11.14
CA PRO A 132 3.29 3.74 -12.40
C PRO A 132 4.07 3.26 -13.61
N GLY A 133 3.44 2.44 -14.45
CA GLY A 133 4.04 1.87 -15.64
C GLY A 133 5.18 0.88 -15.37
N ALA A 134 5.46 0.55 -14.11
CA ALA A 134 6.51 -0.39 -13.76
C ALA A 134 5.98 -1.81 -13.60
N LYS A 135 6.91 -2.77 -13.69
CA LYS A 135 6.70 -4.18 -13.39
C LYS A 135 7.48 -4.55 -12.15
N GLU A 136 6.88 -5.40 -11.31
CA GLU A 136 7.54 -5.97 -10.14
C GLU A 136 7.38 -7.48 -10.17
N ASN A 137 8.49 -8.19 -10.01
CA ASN A 137 8.49 -9.64 -9.92
C ASN A 137 8.09 -10.07 -8.51
N PHE A 138 7.44 -11.22 -8.38
CA PHE A 138 7.13 -11.82 -7.10
C PHE A 138 7.39 -13.33 -7.14
N SER A 139 7.63 -13.90 -5.97
CA SER A 139 7.73 -15.35 -5.77
C SER A 139 7.15 -15.70 -4.41
N PHE A 140 6.18 -16.61 -4.39
CA PHE A 140 5.49 -17.05 -3.19
C PHE A 140 5.69 -18.56 -3.00
N PRO A 141 6.64 -18.98 -2.14
CA PRO A 141 6.97 -20.40 -1.94
C PRO A 141 6.06 -21.12 -0.94
N GLN A 142 5.23 -20.40 -0.19
CA GLN A 142 4.46 -20.94 0.94
C GLN A 142 3.06 -21.42 0.51
N LEU A 143 3.01 -22.21 -0.55
CA LEU A 143 1.75 -22.67 -1.13
C LEU A 143 1.03 -23.63 -0.20
N LYS A 144 -0.27 -23.40 0.04
CA LYS A 144 -1.16 -24.35 0.71
C LYS A 144 -1.29 -25.63 -0.13
N TYR A 145 -1.32 -25.49 -1.46
CA TYR A 145 -1.33 -26.59 -2.41
C TYR A 145 -0.16 -26.46 -3.38
N SER A 146 0.78 -27.40 -3.29
CA SER A 146 1.89 -27.49 -4.23
C SER A 146 1.49 -28.42 -5.38
N PRO A 147 1.62 -28.01 -6.65
CA PRO A 147 1.34 -28.89 -7.77
C PRO A 147 2.34 -30.06 -7.77
N ASN A 148 1.94 -31.19 -8.34
CA ASN A 148 2.85 -32.31 -8.52
C ASN A 148 3.93 -31.92 -9.56
N PRO A 149 5.23 -31.94 -9.21
CA PRO A 149 6.31 -31.53 -10.12
C PRO A 149 6.42 -32.37 -11.40
N THR A 150 5.74 -33.52 -11.45
CA THR A 150 5.70 -34.43 -12.61
C THR A 150 4.53 -34.19 -13.55
N GLU A 151 3.54 -33.37 -13.16
CA GLU A 151 2.42 -32.97 -14.01
C GLU A 151 2.66 -31.58 -14.59
N ASN A 152 2.27 -31.38 -15.85
CA ASN A 152 2.48 -30.13 -16.57
C ASN A 152 2.01 -28.92 -15.74
N ILE A 153 2.94 -27.99 -15.51
CA ILE A 153 2.86 -26.85 -14.58
C ILE A 153 1.78 -25.80 -14.97
N ASP A 154 1.14 -25.95 -16.13
CA ASP A 154 0.16 -24.99 -16.70
C ASP A 154 -1.30 -25.16 -16.21
N LYS A 155 -1.53 -25.83 -15.07
CA LYS A 155 -2.88 -26.14 -14.57
C LYS A 155 -3.39 -25.20 -13.46
N SER A 156 -2.98 -23.93 -13.46
CA SER A 156 -3.57 -22.92 -12.57
C SER A 156 -4.19 -21.77 -13.33
N SER A 157 -5.30 -21.27 -12.81
CA SER A 157 -5.85 -19.98 -13.20
C SER A 157 -5.76 -19.05 -12.00
N TRP A 158 -5.41 -17.80 -12.23
CA TRP A 158 -5.34 -16.82 -11.16
C TRP A 158 -6.04 -15.52 -11.57
N SER A 159 -6.47 -14.78 -10.56
CA SER A 159 -7.08 -13.47 -10.72
C SER A 159 -6.66 -12.55 -9.59
N ILE A 160 -6.82 -11.25 -9.80
CA ILE A 160 -6.56 -10.24 -8.80
C ILE A 160 -7.82 -10.04 -7.98
N GLY A 161 -7.72 -10.22 -6.66
CA GLY A 161 -8.84 -10.05 -5.73
C GLY A 161 -8.94 -8.64 -5.21
N LYS A 162 -7.89 -8.18 -4.53
CA LYS A 162 -7.82 -6.85 -3.91
C LYS A 162 -6.49 -6.20 -4.20
N VAL A 163 -6.51 -4.88 -4.40
CA VAL A 163 -5.30 -4.08 -4.55
C VAL A 163 -5.34 -2.91 -3.60
N ASN A 164 -4.26 -2.72 -2.84
CA ASN A 164 -4.05 -1.49 -2.10
C ASN A 164 -2.92 -0.68 -2.73
N GLY A 165 -3.03 0.64 -2.60
CA GLY A 165 -1.99 1.54 -3.06
C GLY A 165 -2.02 2.91 -2.42
N LEU A 166 -1.10 3.75 -2.89
CA LEU A 166 -0.95 5.15 -2.53
C LEU A 166 -1.07 6.02 -3.77
N LYS A 167 -1.89 7.07 -3.72
CA LYS A 167 -2.04 8.04 -4.80
C LYS A 167 -0.83 8.97 -4.90
N ILE A 168 -0.35 9.25 -6.11
CA ILE A 168 0.90 9.99 -6.35
C ILE A 168 0.71 11.50 -6.32
N LYS A 169 -0.47 12.00 -6.72
CA LYS A 169 -0.82 13.44 -6.63
C LYS A 169 -2.29 13.66 -6.26
N LEU A 170 -2.55 14.85 -5.73
CA LEU A 170 -3.81 15.28 -5.13
C LEU A 170 -4.92 15.51 -6.15
N LYS A 171 -6.17 15.38 -5.69
CA LYS A 171 -7.33 15.97 -6.36
C LYS A 171 -7.24 17.49 -6.34
#